data_AF-A0A6V7K591-F1
#
_entry.id   AF-A0A6V7K591-F1
#
_cell.length_a   1.000
_cell.length_b   1.000
_cell.length_c   1.000
_cell.angle_alpha   90.00
_cell.angle_beta   90.00
_cell.angle_gamma   90.00
#
_symmetry.space_group_name_H-M   'P 1'
#
loop_
_entity.id
_entity.type
_entity.pdbx_description
1 polymer ?
#
loop_
_entity_poly.entity_id
_entity_poly.type
_entity_poly.pdbx_seq_one_letter_code
_entity_poly.pdbx_strand_id
1 'polypeptide(L)' 'DDVDLFSVALYNHYSAPSGFCFDSLCSDTPLVDSSGNPWGGTKSK' A
#
# COMPACT_ATOMS: atom_id res chain seq x y z
N ASP A 1 10.27 33.77 20.74
CA ASP A 1 10.72 32.68 19.86
C ASP A 1 9.51 31.91 19.38
N ASP A 2 9.09 32.19 18.14
CA ASP A 2 8.02 31.45 17.48
C ASP A 2 8.61 30.22 16.78
N VAL A 3 7.95 29.07 16.92
CA VAL A 3 8.37 27.81 16.31
C VAL A 3 7.45 27.50 15.15
N ASP A 4 7.98 27.62 13.93
CA ASP A 4 7.27 27.29 12.71
C ASP A 4 7.31 25.77 12.46
N LEU A 5 6.22 25.08 12.76
CA LEU A 5 6.05 23.66 12.47
C LEU A 5 5.27 23.45 11.18
N PHE A 6 5.91 22.88 10.17
CA PHE A 6 5.24 22.41 8.97
C PHE A 6 4.34 21.20 9.29
N SER A 7 3.08 21.24 8.85
CA SER A 7 2.11 20.17 9.06
C SER A 7 1.21 19.96 7.84
N VAL A 8 0.79 18.70 7.62
CA VAL A 8 -0.14 18.32 6.55
C VAL A 8 -1.13 17.28 7.07
N ALA A 9 -2.36 17.30 6.55
CA ALA A 9 -3.32 16.23 6.77
C ALA A 9 -3.10 15.09 5.75
N LEU A 10 -3.14 13.84 6.22
CA LEU A 10 -3.07 12.69 5.33
C LEU A 10 -4.35 12.55 4.51
N TYR A 11 -4.20 12.13 3.27
CA TYR A 11 -5.33 11.84 2.40
C TYR A 11 -6.04 10.57 2.86
N ASN A 12 -7.35 10.67 3.07
CA ASN A 12 -8.24 9.53 3.31
C ASN A 12 -7.75 8.55 4.38
N HIS A 13 -7.54 9.09 5.59
CA HIS A 13 -7.11 8.35 6.79
C HIS A 13 -5.63 7.93 6.79
N TYR A 14 -5.19 7.25 7.85
CA TYR A 14 -3.82 6.71 7.97
C TYR A 14 -3.69 5.28 7.42
N SER A 15 -4.81 4.68 7.01
CA SER A 15 -4.87 3.29 6.57
C SER A 15 -4.25 3.12 5.18
N ALA A 16 -3.74 1.92 4.91
CA ALA A 16 -3.32 1.56 3.57
C ALA A 16 -4.46 1.74 2.56
N PRO A 17 -4.17 2.12 1.31
CA PRO A 17 -5.16 2.09 0.24
C PRO A 17 -5.77 0.70 0.09
N SER A 18 -7.03 0.64 -0.35
CA SER A 18 -7.73 -0.63 -0.60
C SER A 18 -6.93 -1.51 -1.57
N GLY A 19 -6.64 -2.75 -1.19
CA GLY A 19 -5.88 -3.72 -2.00
C GLY A 19 -4.35 -3.63 -1.84
N PHE A 20 -3.85 -2.75 -0.96
CA PHE A 20 -2.43 -2.55 -0.70
C PHE A 20 -2.05 -2.77 0.76
N CYS A 21 -2.87 -3.49 1.53
CA CYS A 21 -2.52 -3.87 2.90
C CYS A 21 -1.75 -5.20 2.93
N PHE A 22 -0.46 -5.15 3.26
CA PHE A 22 0.42 -6.33 3.31
C PHE A 22 0.80 -6.76 4.74
N ASP A 23 0.00 -6.38 5.74
CA ASP A 23 0.15 -6.87 7.10
C ASP A 23 -0.47 -8.28 7.24
N SER A 24 0.01 -9.04 8.21
CA SER A 24 -0.47 -10.36 8.65
C SER A 24 -1.95 -10.44 8.98
N LEU A 25 -2.56 -9.32 9.39
CA LEU A 25 -3.98 -9.22 9.70
C LEU A 25 -4.86 -8.93 8.47
N CYS A 26 -4.25 -8.63 7.32
CA CYS A 26 -4.94 -8.31 6.09
C CYS A 26 -5.08 -9.53 5.18
N SER A 27 -6.08 -9.48 4.29
CA SER A 27 -6.39 -10.55 3.35
C SER A 27 -6.17 -10.13 1.89
N ASP A 28 -5.40 -9.07 1.65
CA ASP A 28 -5.13 -8.58 0.31
C ASP A 28 -4.18 -9.54 -0.43
N THR A 29 -4.30 -9.54 -1.76
CA THR A 29 -3.48 -10.40 -2.63
C THR A 29 -2.01 -10.03 -2.50
N PRO A 30 -1.11 -10.98 -2.19
CA PRO A 30 0.31 -10.70 -2.10
C PRO A 30 0.91 -10.39 -3.47
N LEU A 31 2.01 -9.64 -3.48
CA LEU A 31 2.80 -9.41 -4.69
C LEU A 31 3.54 -10.71 -5.09
N VAL A 32 3.27 -11.23 -6.29
CA VAL A 32 3.85 -12.50 -6.80
C VAL A 32 4.78 -12.22 -7.99
N ASP A 33 6.11 -12.27 -7.77
CA ASP A 33 7.15 -11.92 -8.75
C ASP A 33 7.49 -13.01 -9.80
N SER A 34 6.75 -14.12 -9.84
CA SER A 34 7.15 -15.23 -10.72
C SER A 34 6.78 -14.95 -12.19
N SER A 35 7.81 -14.83 -13.03
CA SER A 35 7.73 -14.63 -14.49
C SER A 35 7.23 -15.84 -15.30
N GLY A 36 6.90 -16.95 -14.65
CA GLY A 36 6.60 -18.23 -15.29
C GLY A 36 5.38 -18.98 -14.76
N ASN A 37 4.49 -18.36 -13.99
CA ASN A 37 3.31 -19.04 -13.43
C ASN A 37 1.98 -18.61 -14.11
N PRO A 38 0.95 -19.49 -14.16
CA PRO A 38 -0.35 -19.22 -14.80
C PRO A 38 -1.33 -18.40 -13.95
N TRP A 39 -0.94 -17.97 -12.75
CA TRP A 39 -1.72 -17.15 -11.80
C TRP A 39 -1.11 -15.74 -11.66
N GLY A 40 -0.73 -15.14 -12.80
CA GLY A 40 0.09 -13.94 -12.88
C GLY A 40 -0.42 -12.76 -12.04
N GLY A 41 0.18 -12.54 -10.87
CA GLY A 41 -0.09 -11.39 -9.99
C GLY A 41 0.72 -10.14 -10.30
N THR A 42 1.59 -10.16 -11.32
CA THR A 42 2.34 -8.99 -11.80
C THR A 42 1.84 -8.53 -13.15
N LYS A 43 0.65 -7.93 -13.18
CA LYS A 43 0.22 -7.06 -14.28
C LYS A 43 -0.54 -5.85 -13.74
N SER A 44 0.20 -4.90 -13.15
CA SER A 44 -0.19 -3.49 -13.33
C SER A 44 0.27 -3.09 -14.72
N LYS A 45 -0.64 -2.51 -15.50
CA LYS A 45 -0.26 -1.77 -16.71
C LYS A 45 0.50 -0.51 -16.33
#